data_AF-A0A238V949-F1
#
_entry.id   AF-A0A238V949-F1
#
_cell.length_a   1.000
_cell.length_b   1.000
_cell.length_c   1.000
_cell.angle_alpha   90.00
_cell.angle_beta   90.00
_cell.angle_gamma   90.00
#
_symmetry.space_group_name_H-M   'P 1'
#
loop_
_entity.id
_entity.type
_entity.pdbx_description
1 polymer ?
#
loop_
_entity_poly.entity_id
_entity_poly.type
_entity_poly.pdbx_seq_one_letter_code
_entity_poly.pdbx_strand_id
1 'polypeptide(L)'
;MSESRLVRRAGPEARAAAAFYRSLNDAAERHGIVTLACTYRCASGGRRSGEWRGVPVADLLADAPPETTHLRAVSADGYRAPVAIPDALTAIVATERLDEASDGLPRLIGESIPGPRTVQNLVRLEPVAFPPGSDTDPEWIDDPDAVGHDPADTPGVLG
;
A
#
# COMPACT_ATOMS: atom_id res chain seq x y z
N MET A 1 1.65 -16.55 40.70
CA MET A 1 2.32 -15.25 40.50
C MET A 1 3.60 -15.57 39.73
N SER A 2 3.80 -15.20 38.47
CA SER A 2 3.47 -13.95 37.81
C SER A 2 3.26 -14.16 36.31
N GLU A 3 2.03 -13.99 35.85
CA GLU A 3 1.77 -13.50 34.49
C GLU A 3 1.76 -11.97 34.61
N SER A 4 2.75 -11.29 34.03
CA SER A 4 2.66 -9.87 33.63
C SER A 4 4.04 -9.34 33.27
N ARG A 5 4.25 -9.15 31.96
CA ARG A 5 4.98 -8.03 31.32
C ARG A 5 5.57 -8.48 29.99
N LEU A 6 4.74 -8.58 28.97
CA LEU A 6 5.19 -8.35 27.60
C LEU A 6 4.00 -7.92 26.73
N VAL A 7 3.29 -6.88 27.18
CA VAL A 7 2.59 -6.00 26.23
C VAL A 7 3.70 -5.28 25.48
N ARG A 8 4.21 -5.90 24.40
CA ARG A 8 5.06 -5.20 23.44
C ARG A 8 4.22 -4.03 22.95
N ARG A 9 4.59 -2.80 23.29
CA ARG A 9 4.03 -1.62 22.62
C ARG A 9 4.36 -1.80 21.14
N ALA A 10 3.34 -2.12 20.35
CA ALA A 10 3.48 -2.21 18.90
C ALA A 10 4.20 -0.95 18.41
N GLY A 11 5.21 -1.09 17.55
CA GLY A 11 5.93 0.05 16.98
C GLY A 11 4.99 1.05 16.30
N PRO A 12 5.43 2.30 16.04
CA PRO A 12 4.60 3.30 15.37
C PRO A 12 4.01 2.79 14.05
N GLU A 13 4.77 2.01 13.28
CA GLU A 13 4.33 1.43 12.01
C GLU A 13 3.21 0.40 12.19
N ALA A 14 3.36 -0.52 13.14
CA ALA A 14 2.32 -1.50 13.44
C ALA A 14 1.02 -0.83 13.93
N ARG A 15 1.12 0.29 14.67
CA ARG A 15 -0.06 1.09 15.05
C ARG A 15 -0.70 1.78 13.85
N ALA A 16 0.11 2.31 12.92
CA ALA A 16 -0.37 2.93 11.70
C ALA A 16 -1.09 1.92 10.79
N ALA A 17 -0.49 0.74 10.59
CA ALA A 17 -1.11 -0.37 9.86
C ALA A 17 -2.46 -0.78 10.48
N ALA A 18 -2.49 -0.95 11.81
CA ALA A 18 -3.73 -1.29 12.51
C ALA A 18 -4.80 -0.18 12.37
N ALA A 19 -4.40 1.09 12.36
CA ALA A 19 -5.31 2.20 12.11
C ALA A 19 -5.85 2.21 10.68
N PHE A 20 -4.99 1.92 9.70
CA PHE A 20 -5.39 1.77 8.31
C PHE A 20 -6.42 0.66 8.12
N TYR A 21 -6.20 -0.54 8.68
CA TYR A 21 -7.16 -1.63 8.59
C TYR A 21 -8.50 -1.32 9.27
N ARG A 22 -8.48 -0.62 10.40
CA ARG A 22 -9.73 -0.11 11.00
C ARG A 22 -10.45 0.86 10.06
N SER A 23 -9.72 1.79 9.45
CA SER A 23 -10.30 2.73 8.49
C SER A 23 -10.91 2.02 7.27
N LEU A 24 -10.31 0.94 6.78
CA LEU A 24 -10.89 0.14 5.69
C LEU A 24 -12.20 -0.52 6.13
N ASN A 25 -12.22 -1.14 7.30
CA ASN A 25 -13.44 -1.79 7.83
C ASN A 25 -14.54 -0.76 8.06
N ASP A 26 -14.22 0.35 8.70
CA ASP A 26 -15.16 1.43 8.95
C ASP A 26 -15.75 1.99 7.64
N ALA A 27 -14.93 2.17 6.61
CA ALA A 27 -15.40 2.63 5.31
C ALA A 27 -16.26 1.57 4.60
N ALA A 28 -15.86 0.29 4.67
CA ALA A 28 -16.65 -0.83 4.14
C ALA A 28 -18.03 -0.92 4.82
N GLU A 29 -18.12 -0.69 6.13
CA GLU A 29 -19.38 -0.70 6.87
C GLU A 29 -20.26 0.52 6.54
N ARG A 30 -19.66 1.70 6.40
CA ARG A 30 -20.40 2.94 6.13
C ARG A 30 -20.85 3.11 4.69
N HIS A 31 -20.00 2.73 3.73
CA HIS A 31 -20.18 3.02 2.31
C HIS A 31 -20.36 1.76 1.46
N GLY A 32 -20.08 0.59 2.02
CA GLY A 32 -20.12 -0.67 1.31
C GLY A 32 -18.78 -1.02 0.64
N ILE A 33 -18.79 -2.14 -0.06
CA ILE A 33 -17.68 -2.61 -0.90
C ILE A 33 -18.18 -2.80 -2.33
N VAL A 34 -17.30 -2.63 -3.29
CA VAL A 34 -17.60 -2.78 -4.72
C VAL A 34 -16.72 -3.85 -5.34
N THR A 35 -17.19 -4.41 -6.44
CA THR A 35 -16.40 -5.31 -7.29
C THR A 35 -15.84 -4.53 -8.48
N LEU A 36 -14.56 -4.74 -8.77
CA LEU A 36 -13.85 -4.16 -9.90
C LEU A 36 -13.13 -5.27 -10.67
N ALA A 37 -13.55 -5.50 -11.91
CA ALA A 37 -12.78 -6.26 -12.88
C ALA A 37 -11.82 -5.30 -13.59
N CYS A 38 -10.52 -5.58 -13.59
CA CYS A 38 -9.56 -4.72 -14.28
C CYS A 38 -8.41 -5.53 -14.91
N THR A 39 -7.74 -4.90 -15.87
CA THR A 39 -6.51 -5.42 -16.47
C THR A 39 -5.43 -4.34 -16.40
N TYR A 40 -4.33 -4.63 -15.74
CA TYR A 40 -3.18 -3.74 -15.65
C TYR A 40 -1.93 -4.37 -16.26
N ARG A 41 -1.00 -3.53 -16.69
CA ARG A 41 0.29 -3.96 -17.23
C ARG A 41 1.33 -4.00 -16.13
N CYS A 42 1.95 -5.16 -15.93
CA CYS A 42 3.11 -5.32 -15.07
C CYS A 42 4.36 -4.69 -15.72
N ALA A 43 5.33 -4.26 -14.90
CA ALA A 43 6.61 -3.74 -15.37
C ALA A 43 7.37 -4.72 -16.28
N SER A 44 7.17 -6.03 -16.10
CA SER A 44 7.74 -7.07 -16.96
C SER A 44 7.09 -7.19 -18.35
N GLY A 45 6.13 -6.32 -18.68
CA GLY A 45 5.45 -6.28 -19.97
C GLY A 45 4.19 -7.16 -20.06
N GLY A 46 4.01 -8.10 -19.13
CA GLY A 46 2.83 -8.95 -19.04
C GLY A 46 1.57 -8.18 -18.60
N ARG A 47 0.39 -8.63 -19.07
CA ARG A 47 -0.91 -8.17 -18.56
C ARG A 47 -1.35 -9.06 -17.42
N ARG A 48 -1.93 -8.45 -16.39
CA ARG A 48 -2.60 -9.12 -15.27
C ARG A 48 -4.04 -8.65 -15.27
N SER A 49 -4.95 -9.60 -15.32
CA SER A 49 -6.39 -9.36 -15.20
C SER A 49 -6.86 -10.03 -13.92
N GLY A 50 -7.86 -9.45 -13.27
CA GLY A 50 -8.50 -10.08 -12.13
C GLY A 50 -9.78 -9.38 -11.73
N GLU A 51 -10.58 -10.07 -10.93
CA GLU A 51 -11.80 -9.55 -10.35
C GLU A 51 -11.59 -9.34 -8.85
N TRP A 52 -11.76 -8.11 -8.40
CA TRP A 52 -11.35 -7.67 -7.07
C TRP A 52 -12.54 -7.10 -6.32
N ARG A 53 -12.58 -7.31 -5.00
CA ARG A 53 -13.59 -6.70 -4.14
C ARG A 53 -12.93 -5.88 -3.04
N GLY A 54 -13.46 -4.69 -2.79
CA GLY A 54 -12.84 -3.77 -1.84
C GLY A 54 -13.57 -2.45 -1.67
N VAL A 55 -12.93 -1.55 -0.95
CA VAL A 55 -13.46 -0.22 -0.62
C VAL A 55 -13.07 0.77 -1.72
N PRO A 56 -14.01 1.58 -2.25
CA PRO A 56 -13.68 2.67 -3.15
C PRO A 56 -12.69 3.65 -2.51
N VAL A 57 -11.62 4.01 -3.24
CA VAL A 57 -10.63 4.97 -2.74
C VAL A 57 -11.24 6.35 -2.51
N ALA A 58 -12.25 6.73 -3.30
CA ALA A 58 -12.98 7.98 -3.11
C ALA A 58 -13.57 8.11 -1.70
N ASP A 59 -14.10 7.02 -1.13
CA ASP A 59 -14.67 7.02 0.23
C ASP A 59 -13.58 7.14 1.31
N LEU A 60 -12.38 6.63 1.04
CA LEU A 60 -11.22 6.77 1.91
C LEU A 60 -10.57 8.16 1.86
N LEU A 61 -10.87 8.93 0.81
CA LEU A 61 -10.34 10.28 0.58
C LEU A 61 -11.35 11.39 0.84
N ALA A 62 -12.51 11.07 1.42
CA ALA A 62 -13.57 12.07 1.66
C ALA A 62 -13.09 13.27 2.49
N ASP A 63 -12.18 13.04 3.44
CA ASP A 63 -11.60 14.08 4.31
C ASP A 63 -10.20 14.55 3.84
N ALA A 64 -9.77 14.17 2.63
CA ALA A 64 -8.48 14.57 2.10
C ALA A 64 -8.43 16.09 1.88
N PRO A 65 -7.29 16.75 2.17
CA PRO A 65 -7.17 18.18 1.92
C PRO A 65 -7.35 18.52 0.42
N PRO A 66 -8.03 19.62 0.06
CA PRO A 66 -8.37 19.97 -1.34
C PRO A 66 -7.16 20.20 -2.27
N GLU A 67 -5.99 20.47 -1.70
CA GLU A 67 -4.69 20.64 -2.33
C GLU A 67 -3.97 19.31 -2.61
N THR A 68 -4.57 18.18 -2.21
CA THR A 68 -4.04 16.84 -2.49
C THR A 68 -3.95 16.63 -3.99
N THR A 69 -2.74 16.36 -4.48
CA THR A 69 -2.53 16.05 -5.90
C THR A 69 -2.32 14.56 -6.14
N HIS A 70 -1.82 13.84 -5.14
CA HIS A 70 -1.56 12.41 -5.21
C HIS A 70 -1.99 11.69 -3.93
N LEU A 71 -2.31 10.41 -4.10
CA LEU A 71 -2.42 9.43 -3.04
C LEU A 71 -1.13 8.61 -3.00
N ARG A 72 -0.40 8.65 -1.89
CA ARG A 72 0.76 7.77 -1.70
C ARG A 72 0.31 6.46 -1.08
N ALA A 73 0.45 5.39 -1.83
CA ALA A 73 0.23 4.03 -1.38
C ALA A 73 1.50 3.48 -0.74
N VAL A 74 1.41 2.96 0.49
CA VAL A 74 2.56 2.43 1.25
C VAL A 74 2.32 0.97 1.60
N SER A 75 3.26 0.13 1.18
CA SER A 75 3.31 -1.30 1.49
C SER A 75 4.02 -1.58 2.81
N ALA A 76 3.73 -2.72 3.42
CA ALA A 76 4.37 -3.20 4.65
C ALA A 76 5.88 -3.42 4.50
N ASP A 77 6.38 -3.62 3.28
CA ASP A 77 7.80 -3.85 2.97
C ASP A 77 8.58 -2.56 2.69
N GLY A 78 7.98 -1.39 2.92
CA GLY A 78 8.62 -0.10 2.71
C GLY A 78 8.51 0.43 1.28
N TYR A 79 7.89 -0.31 0.35
CA TYR A 79 7.59 0.20 -0.98
C TYR A 79 6.53 1.31 -0.92
N ARG A 80 6.78 2.44 -1.59
CA ARG A 80 5.82 3.54 -1.71
C ARG A 80 5.64 3.98 -3.14
N ALA A 81 4.39 4.24 -3.51
CA ALA A 81 4.04 4.64 -4.87
C ALA A 81 3.03 5.80 -4.84
N PRO A 82 3.39 6.99 -5.33
CA PRO A 82 2.43 8.07 -5.58
C PRO A 82 1.50 7.71 -6.75
N VAL A 83 0.19 7.94 -6.57
CA VAL A 83 -0.84 7.79 -7.59
C VAL A 83 -1.58 9.11 -7.74
N ALA A 84 -1.73 9.61 -8.95
CA ALA A 84 -2.47 10.86 -9.18
C ALA A 84 -3.93 10.71 -8.73
N ILE A 85 -4.50 11.75 -8.11
CA ILE A 85 -5.87 11.70 -7.58
C ILE A 85 -6.92 11.30 -8.64
N PRO A 86 -6.88 11.79 -9.90
CA PRO A 86 -7.83 11.35 -10.92
C PRO A 86 -7.84 9.83 -11.14
N ASP A 87 -6.67 9.19 -11.12
CA ASP A 87 -6.56 7.74 -11.27
C ASP A 87 -7.00 7.03 -9.99
N ALA A 88 -6.56 7.53 -8.83
CA ALA A 88 -6.89 6.98 -7.52
C ALA A 88 -8.39 6.98 -7.25
N LEU A 89 -9.13 8.01 -7.63
CA LEU A 89 -10.59 8.11 -7.39
C LEU A 89 -11.42 7.06 -8.14
N THR A 90 -10.86 6.43 -9.17
CA THR A 90 -11.50 5.33 -9.92
C THR A 90 -11.08 3.95 -9.41
N ALA A 91 -10.19 3.90 -8.41
CA ALA A 91 -9.61 2.69 -7.87
C ALA A 91 -10.33 2.20 -6.60
N ILE A 92 -9.99 0.98 -6.20
CA ILE A 92 -10.38 0.38 -4.93
C ILE A 92 -9.15 -0.03 -4.12
N VAL A 93 -9.29 -0.06 -2.80
CA VAL A 93 -8.44 -0.89 -1.94
C VAL A 93 -9.10 -2.26 -1.84
N ALA A 94 -8.62 -3.18 -2.66
CA ALA A 94 -9.07 -4.57 -2.68
C ALA A 94 -8.68 -5.27 -1.37
N THR A 95 -9.67 -5.89 -0.73
CA THR A 95 -9.48 -6.77 0.43
C THR A 95 -9.67 -8.24 0.06
N GLU A 96 -10.13 -8.50 -1.17
CA GLU A 96 -10.35 -9.84 -1.70
C GLU A 96 -10.15 -9.86 -3.21
N ARG A 97 -9.72 -11.02 -3.70
CA ARG A 97 -9.71 -11.38 -5.13
C ARG A 97 -10.70 -12.52 -5.35
N LEU A 98 -11.55 -12.39 -6.37
CA LEU A 98 -12.72 -13.26 -6.60
C LEU A 98 -12.48 -14.35 -7.64
N ASP A 99 -11.56 -14.15 -8.58
CA ASP A 99 -11.26 -15.08 -9.68
C ASP A 99 -10.24 -16.15 -9.30
N GLU A 100 -9.32 -15.83 -8.39
CA GLU A 100 -8.33 -16.77 -7.85
C GLU A 100 -7.81 -16.31 -6.48
N ALA A 101 -7.16 -17.23 -5.75
CA ALA A 101 -6.47 -16.88 -4.51
C ALA A 101 -5.35 -15.87 -4.79
N SER A 102 -5.26 -14.82 -3.96
CA SER A 102 -4.22 -13.81 -4.04
C SER A 102 -3.54 -13.66 -2.70
N ASP A 103 -2.21 -13.57 -2.73
CA ASP A 103 -1.44 -12.93 -1.67
C ASP A 103 -1.47 -11.40 -1.86
N GLY A 104 -0.82 -10.66 -0.96
CA GLY A 104 -0.61 -9.23 -1.18
C GLY A 104 -1.80 -8.34 -0.87
N LEU A 105 -2.81 -8.83 -0.16
CA LEU A 105 -3.96 -8.01 0.28
C LEU A 105 -3.67 -7.33 1.63
N PRO A 106 -4.22 -6.13 1.90
CA PRO A 106 -5.00 -5.30 0.98
C PRO A 106 -4.16 -4.71 -0.16
N ARG A 107 -4.78 -4.49 -1.32
CA ARG A 107 -4.07 -4.07 -2.55
C ARG A 107 -4.76 -2.89 -3.24
N LEU A 108 -3.99 -1.91 -3.71
CA LEU A 108 -4.51 -0.83 -4.54
C LEU A 108 -4.72 -1.35 -5.96
N ILE A 109 -5.94 -1.26 -6.47
CA ILE A 109 -6.31 -1.76 -7.79
C ILE A 109 -7.18 -0.73 -8.51
N GLY A 110 -6.81 -0.39 -9.75
CA GLY A 110 -7.58 0.49 -10.62
C GLY A 110 -7.17 0.29 -12.08
N GLU A 111 -8.11 0.47 -13.01
CA GLU A 111 -7.83 0.30 -14.44
C GLU A 111 -6.82 1.34 -14.96
N SER A 112 -6.90 2.57 -14.45
CA SER A 112 -5.95 3.65 -14.76
C SER A 112 -4.63 3.55 -14.00
N ILE A 113 -4.49 2.60 -13.06
CA ILE A 113 -3.29 2.48 -12.23
C ILE A 113 -2.28 1.55 -12.92
N PRO A 114 -1.06 2.03 -13.24
CA PRO A 114 -0.03 1.19 -13.83
C PRO A 114 0.48 0.15 -12.82
N GLY A 115 0.98 -0.99 -13.29
CA GLY A 115 1.36 -2.12 -12.42
C GLY A 115 2.32 -1.80 -11.26
N PRO A 116 3.37 -0.96 -11.42
CA PRO A 116 4.20 -0.54 -10.29
C PRO A 116 3.43 0.20 -9.19
N ARG A 117 2.28 0.77 -9.52
CA ARG A 117 1.42 1.52 -8.59
C ARG A 117 0.23 0.69 -8.09
N THR A 118 0.07 -0.57 -8.52
CA THR A 118 -0.91 -1.50 -7.94
C THR A 118 -0.35 -2.17 -6.67
N VAL A 119 -0.03 -1.32 -5.68
CA VAL A 119 0.71 -1.65 -4.45
C VAL A 119 -0.02 -2.70 -3.63
N GLN A 120 0.70 -3.77 -3.29
CA GLN A 120 0.26 -4.87 -2.44
C GLN A 120 0.63 -4.65 -0.98
N ASN A 121 0.07 -5.47 -0.07
CA ASN A 121 0.32 -5.42 1.37
C ASN A 121 0.19 -4.01 1.95
N LEU A 122 -0.84 -3.27 1.53
CA LEU A 122 -1.03 -1.89 1.93
C LEU A 122 -1.16 -1.77 3.45
N VAL A 123 -0.39 -0.85 4.00
CA VAL A 123 -0.45 -0.49 5.43
C VAL A 123 -0.81 0.98 5.64
N ARG A 124 -0.78 1.79 4.57
CA ARG A 124 -1.13 3.21 4.65
C ARG A 124 -1.50 3.78 3.29
N LEU A 125 -2.39 4.76 3.33
CA LEU A 125 -2.69 5.68 2.25
C LEU A 125 -2.48 7.11 2.77
N GLU A 126 -1.69 7.91 2.07
CA GLU A 126 -1.39 9.28 2.47
C GLU A 126 -1.82 10.26 1.36
N PRO A 127 -2.78 11.16 1.63
CA PRO A 127 -3.01 12.33 0.78
C PRO A 127 -1.77 13.22 0.82
N VAL A 128 -1.19 13.51 -0.36
CA VAL A 128 0.01 14.33 -0.47
C VAL A 128 -0.10 15.32 -1.63
N ALA A 129 0.48 16.50 -1.42
CA ALA A 129 0.59 17.53 -2.45
C ALA A 129 2.02 17.55 -3.00
N PHE A 130 2.18 17.18 -4.27
CA PHE A 130 3.42 17.37 -5.01
C PHE A 130 3.37 18.67 -5.81
N PRO A 131 4.44 19.50 -5.75
CA PRO A 131 4.63 20.58 -6.71
C PRO A 131 4.64 20.08 -8.16
N PRO A 132 4.22 20.90 -9.13
CA PRO A 132 4.33 20.55 -10.55
C PRO A 132 5.78 20.20 -10.94
N GLY A 133 5.95 19.12 -11.70
CA GLY A 133 7.27 18.65 -12.15
C GLY A 133 8.10 17.91 -11.09
N SER A 134 7.52 17.63 -9.92
CA SER A 134 8.16 16.75 -8.94
C SER A 134 8.32 15.34 -9.50
N ASP A 135 9.40 14.67 -9.09
CA ASP A 135 9.49 13.23 -9.27
C ASP A 135 8.39 12.54 -8.46
N THR A 136 7.69 11.62 -9.11
CA THR A 136 6.58 10.85 -8.54
C THR A 136 6.77 9.36 -8.79
N ASP A 137 8.01 8.95 -9.10
CA ASP A 137 8.34 7.56 -9.30
C ASP A 137 8.22 6.76 -8.00
N PRO A 138 7.78 5.49 -8.09
CA PRO A 138 7.75 4.62 -6.93
C PRO A 138 9.16 4.37 -6.42
N GLU A 139 9.28 4.23 -5.11
CA GLU A 139 10.57 4.08 -4.43
C GLU A 139 10.47 3.14 -3.24
N TRP A 140 11.62 2.61 -2.84
CA TRP A 140 11.77 1.81 -1.63
C TRP A 140 12.34 2.70 -0.54
N ILE A 141 11.74 2.68 0.65
CA ILE A 141 12.38 3.24 1.83
C ILE A 141 13.30 2.15 2.38
N ASP A 142 14.61 2.37 2.32
CA ASP A 142 15.55 1.57 3.09
C ASP A 142 15.24 1.76 4.58
N ASP A 143 15.09 0.65 5.30
CA ASP A 143 14.81 0.63 6.74
C ASP A 143 15.78 1.59 7.48
N PRO A 144 15.30 2.62 8.21
CA PRO A 144 16.18 3.47 9.01
C PRO A 144 16.89 2.70 10.14
N ASP A 145 16.44 1.47 10.45
CA ASP A 145 17.05 0.55 11.40
C ASP A 145 17.91 -0.55 10.73
N ALA A 146 18.24 -0.42 9.44
CA ALA A 146 19.35 -1.18 8.84
C ALA A 146 20.69 -0.69 9.41
N VAL A 147 20.95 -1.04 10.68
CA VAL A 147 22.25 -0.90 11.32
C VAL A 147 23.25 -1.71 10.50
N GLY A 148 24.06 -1.02 9.72
CA GLY A 148 25.35 -1.44 9.20
C GLY A 148 25.48 -2.90 8.79
N HIS A 149 25.10 -3.23 7.55
CA HIS A 149 25.86 -4.25 6.84
C HIS A 149 27.18 -3.60 6.41
N ASP A 150 28.19 -3.68 7.28
CA ASP A 150 29.57 -3.40 6.90
C ASP A 150 29.99 -4.43 5.84
N PRO A 151 30.43 -4.02 4.63
CA PRO A 151 30.95 -4.96 3.62
C PRO A 151 32.20 -5.74 4.10
N ALA A 152 32.72 -5.49 5.31
CA ALA A 152 33.78 -6.26 5.93
C ALA A 152 33.36 -7.66 6.44
N ASP A 153 32.06 -7.99 6.57
CA ASP A 153 31.63 -9.32 7.05
C ASP A 153 31.56 -10.36 5.92
N THR A 154 32.59 -10.38 5.07
CA THR A 154 32.86 -11.52 4.19
C THR A 154 33.62 -12.56 5.03
N PRO A 155 33.07 -13.75 5.34
CA PRO A 155 33.86 -14.78 5.96
C PRO A 155 34.98 -15.16 4.99
N GLY A 156 36.22 -14.94 5.43
CA GLY A 156 37.41 -15.28 4.68
C GLY A 156 37.34 -16.73 4.23
N VAL A 157 37.37 -16.94 2.92
CA VAL A 157 37.61 -18.26 2.33
C VAL A 157 39.08 -18.56 2.58
N LEU A 158 39.36 -19.28 3.67
CA LEU A 158 40.57 -20.08 3.81
C LEU A 158 40.29 -21.42 3.12
N GLY A 159 40.97 -21.66 2.00
CA GLY A 159 40.96 -22.90 1.24
C GLY A 159 41.89 -22.79 0.04
#